data_AF-A0A2T4S5E8-F1
#
_entry.id   AF-A0A2T4S5E8-F1
#
_cell.length_a   1.000
_cell.length_b   1.000
_cell.length_c   1.000
_cell.angle_alpha   90.00
_cell.angle_beta   90.00
_cell.angle_gamma   90.00
#
_symmetry.space_group_name_H-M   'P 1'
#
loop_
_entity.id
_entity.type
_entity.pdbx_description
1 polymer ?
#
loop_
_entity_poly.entity_id
_entity_poly.type
_entity_poly.pdbx_seq_one_letter_code
_entity_poly.pdbx_strand_id
1 'polypeptide(L)'
;MTPHKLDDDKALVVFSGGQDSTTCLFYAKAKFKEVELVTFQYGQRHDTEIEVAKQIAQEQGLKHHILDMSLLSQLTPNALTQHDLQIEDTDDGVPNTFVPARNLLFLSFAGALAYQIKARHIITGVCETDFSGYPD
;
A
#
# COMPACT_ATOMS: atom_id res chain seq x y z
N MET A 1 -30.64 9.25 1.17
CA MET A 1 -29.18 9.17 1.36
C MET A 1 -28.62 10.57 1.21
N THR A 2 -27.96 11.10 2.25
CA THR A 2 -27.19 12.36 2.15
C THR A 2 -26.03 12.14 1.17
N PRO A 3 -25.69 13.11 0.31
CA PRO A 3 -24.54 12.96 -0.57
C PRO A 3 -23.28 12.75 0.26
N HIS A 4 -22.55 11.67 -0.01
CA HIS A 4 -21.28 11.37 0.65
C HIS A 4 -20.20 12.29 0.06
N LYS A 5 -20.20 13.54 0.51
CA LYS A 5 -19.29 14.57 0.01
C LYS A 5 -17.87 14.27 0.50
N LEU A 6 -16.96 14.07 -0.46
CA LEU A 6 -15.52 13.98 -0.21
C LEU A 6 -14.94 15.36 0.10
N ASP A 7 -13.92 15.39 0.95
CA ASP A 7 -13.19 16.59 1.37
C ASP A 7 -11.96 16.82 0.48
N ASP A 8 -11.90 17.99 -0.16
CA ASP A 8 -10.79 18.44 -1.03
C ASP A 8 -9.50 18.72 -0.24
N ASP A 9 -9.60 18.96 1.07
CA ASP A 9 -8.45 19.23 1.93
C ASP A 9 -7.93 17.97 2.66
N LYS A 10 -8.47 16.79 2.33
CA LYS A 10 -8.12 15.51 2.97
C LYS A 10 -7.50 14.51 2.01
N ALA A 11 -6.35 13.96 2.44
CA ALA A 11 -5.61 12.94 1.70
C ALA A 11 -5.43 11.64 2.50
N LEU A 12 -5.50 10.52 1.79
CA LEU A 12 -5.05 9.22 2.24
C LEU A 12 -3.71 8.90 1.56
N VAL A 13 -2.67 8.58 2.34
CA VAL A 13 -1.37 8.18 1.79
C VAL A 13 -1.22 6.67 1.89
N VAL A 14 -0.93 6.01 0.76
CA VAL A 14 -0.47 4.63 0.73
C VAL A 14 0.95 4.59 1.28
N PHE A 15 1.11 3.97 2.44
CA PHE A 15 2.27 4.15 3.31
C PHE A 15 2.88 2.80 3.70
N SER A 16 4.18 2.61 3.47
CA SER A 16 4.92 1.41 3.87
C SER A 16 5.98 1.68 4.94
N GLY A 17 6.24 2.95 5.27
CA GLY A 17 7.39 3.33 6.11
C GLY A 17 8.72 3.42 5.35
N GLY A 18 8.76 2.97 4.08
CA GLY A 18 9.92 3.14 3.22
C GLY A 18 10.15 4.60 2.78
N GLN A 19 11.32 4.86 2.19
CA GLN A 19 11.77 6.20 1.79
C GLN A 19 10.74 6.95 0.94
N ASP A 20 10.22 6.32 -0.11
CA ASP A 20 9.35 7.00 -1.08
C ASP A 20 7.99 7.30 -0.47
N SER A 21 7.41 6.32 0.22
CA SER A 21 6.13 6.50 0.91
C SER A 21 6.21 7.53 2.04
N THR A 22 7.36 7.65 2.71
CA THR A 22 7.64 8.70 3.72
C THR A 22 7.79 10.07 3.07
N THR A 23 8.42 10.14 1.91
CA THR A 23 8.47 11.37 1.11
C THR A 23 7.07 11.81 0.70
N CYS A 24 6.23 10.87 0.24
CA CYS A 24 4.82 11.13 -0.07
C CYS A 24 4.03 11.62 1.15
N LEU A 25 4.28 11.06 2.33
CA LEU A 25 3.66 11.52 3.57
C LEU A 25 3.98 13.00 3.86
N PHE A 26 5.25 13.39 3.81
CA PHE A 26 5.64 14.78 4.07
C PHE A 26 5.17 15.74 2.96
N TYR A 27 5.16 15.27 1.71
CA TYR A 27 4.52 16.00 0.62
C TYR A 27 3.03 16.24 0.90
N ALA A 28 2.30 15.22 1.33
CA ALA A 28 0.87 15.33 1.64
C ALA A 28 0.62 16.30 2.81
N LYS A 29 1.41 16.23 3.88
CA LYS A 29 1.32 17.16 5.02
C LYS A 29 1.55 18.62 4.63
N ALA A 30 2.33 18.87 3.58
CA ALA A 30 2.56 20.23 3.08
C ALA A 30 1.42 20.73 2.17
N LYS A 31 0.56 19.84 1.65
CA LYS A 31 -0.47 20.15 0.64
C LYS A 31 -1.90 20.10 1.18
N PHE A 32 -2.16 19.27 2.18
CA PHE A 32 -3.50 18.96 2.69
C PHE A 32 -3.61 19.28 4.18
N LYS A 33 -4.82 19.61 4.65
CA LYS A 33 -5.08 19.92 6.07
C LYS A 33 -5.20 18.66 6.91
N GLU A 34 -5.80 17.62 6.34
CA GLU A 34 -5.96 16.31 6.98
C GLU A 34 -5.24 15.23 6.19
N VAL A 35 -4.44 14.42 6.88
CA VAL A 35 -3.73 13.29 6.29
C VAL A 35 -3.98 12.06 7.16
N GLU A 36 -4.41 10.97 6.54
CA GLU A 36 -4.44 9.64 7.15
C GLU A 36 -3.55 8.69 6.33
N LEU A 37 -3.08 7.61 6.96
CA LEU A 37 -2.16 6.65 6.38
C LEU A 37 -2.83 5.29 6.22
N VAL A 38 -2.51 4.56 5.16
CA VAL A 38 -2.88 3.15 5.01
C VAL A 38 -1.66 2.30 4.66
N THR A 39 -1.44 1.22 5.42
CA THR A 39 -0.46 0.19 5.11
C THR A 39 -1.16 -1.12 4.78
N PHE A 40 -0.69 -1.79 3.73
CA PHE A 40 -1.17 -3.10 3.31
C PHE A 40 -0.25 -4.18 3.85
N GLN A 41 -0.76 -4.99 4.77
CA GLN A 41 -0.06 -6.15 5.30
C GLN A 41 -0.37 -7.36 4.43
N TYR A 42 0.57 -7.86 3.64
CA TYR A 42 0.37 -9.07 2.83
C TYR A 42 1.50 -10.06 3.10
N GLY A 43 1.16 -11.25 3.62
CA GLY A 43 1.89 -12.54 3.50
C GLY A 43 3.40 -12.65 3.77
N GLN A 44 4.15 -11.57 4.01
CA GLN A 44 5.59 -11.58 4.15
C GLN A 44 6.01 -11.43 5.61
N ARG A 45 7.07 -12.15 5.98
CA ARG A 45 7.69 -12.22 7.33
C ARG A 45 8.26 -10.90 7.86
N HIS A 46 7.99 -9.76 7.22
CA HIS A 46 8.56 -8.46 7.59
C HIS A 46 7.61 -7.66 8.49
N ASP A 47 7.32 -8.20 9.68
CA ASP A 47 6.66 -7.45 10.75
C ASP A 47 7.40 -6.12 11.05
N THR A 48 8.72 -6.11 10.83
CA THR A 48 9.59 -4.94 11.03
C THR A 48 9.20 -3.74 10.17
N GLU A 49 8.78 -3.93 8.92
CA GLU A 49 8.40 -2.81 8.04
C GLU A 49 7.11 -2.13 8.52
N ILE A 50 6.14 -2.94 8.95
CA ILE A 50 4.88 -2.45 9.52
C ILE A 50 5.14 -1.70 10.82
N GLU A 51 6.02 -2.20 11.68
CA GLU A 51 6.39 -1.50 12.91
C GLU A 51 7.06 -0.15 12.64
N VAL A 52 7.93 -0.05 11.63
CA VAL A 52 8.50 1.24 11.19
C VAL A 52 7.39 2.19 10.72
N ALA A 53 6.45 1.72 9.91
CA ALA A 53 5.32 2.53 9.46
C ALA A 53 4.47 3.02 10.64
N LYS A 54 4.15 2.15 11.60
CA LYS A 54 3.40 2.51 12.82
C LYS A 54 4.15 3.54 13.66
N GLN A 55 5.45 3.34 13.84
CA GLN A 55 6.29 4.26 14.61
C GLN A 55 6.31 5.65 13.96
N ILE A 56 6.56 5.73 12.65
CA ILE A 56 6.53 7.02 11.93
C ILE A 56 5.14 7.67 12.04
N ALA A 57 4.06 6.90 11.86
CA ALA A 57 2.71 7.42 11.99
C ALA A 57 2.44 8.00 13.39
N GLN A 58 2.89 7.29 14.44
CA GLN A 58 2.78 7.72 15.83
C GLN A 58 3.60 8.99 16.09
N GLU A 59 4.85 9.04 15.65
CA GLU A 59 5.72 10.22 15.76
C GLU A 59 5.14 11.44 15.05
N GLN A 60 4.44 11.23 13.94
CA GLN A 60 3.78 12.29 13.18
C GLN A 60 2.37 12.63 13.68
N GLY A 61 1.83 11.89 14.66
CA GLY A 61 0.50 12.10 15.23
C GLY A 61 -0.65 11.81 14.25
N LEU A 62 -0.45 10.89 13.30
CA LEU A 62 -1.40 10.61 12.24
C LEU A 62 -2.18 9.32 12.49
N LYS A 63 -3.44 9.30 12.05
CA LYS A 63 -4.24 8.08 12.06
C LYS A 63 -3.73 7.13 10.98
N HIS A 64 -3.51 5.88 11.38
CA HIS A 64 -2.91 4.85 10.55
C HIS A 64 -3.79 3.61 10.50
N HIS A 65 -4.20 3.24 9.29
CA HIS A 65 -4.99 2.05 9.01
C HIS A 65 -4.07 0.94 8.52
N ILE A 66 -4.16 -0.23 9.15
CA ILE A 66 -3.50 -1.45 8.66
C ILE A 66 -4.59 -2.32 8.03
N LEU A 67 -4.44 -2.63 6.75
CA LEU A 67 -5.34 -3.53 6.04
C LEU A 67 -4.63 -4.87 5.83
N ASP A 68 -5.20 -5.93 6.38
CA ASP A 68 -4.74 -7.30 6.13
C ASP A 68 -5.18 -7.75 4.73
N MET A 69 -4.18 -8.08 3.92
CA MET A 69 -4.27 -8.49 2.53
C MET A 69 -3.85 -9.95 2.36
N SER A 70 -3.82 -10.73 3.45
CA SER A 70 -3.54 -12.17 3.45
C SER A 70 -4.40 -12.95 2.44
N LEU A 71 -5.62 -12.49 2.15
CA LEU A 71 -6.50 -13.06 1.13
C LEU A 71 -5.89 -13.06 -0.29
N LEU A 72 -5.01 -12.11 -0.61
CA LEU A 72 -4.37 -12.04 -1.93
C LEU A 72 -3.55 -13.29 -2.25
N SER A 73 -3.13 -14.02 -1.22
CA SER A 73 -2.45 -15.31 -1.36
C SER A 73 -3.21 -16.34 -2.18
N GLN A 74 -4.55 -16.27 -2.18
CA GLN A 74 -5.42 -17.17 -2.94
C GLN A 74 -5.40 -16.89 -4.45
N LEU A 75 -4.95 -15.71 -4.85
CA LEU A 75 -4.88 -15.29 -6.26
C LEU A 75 -3.55 -15.67 -6.91
N THR A 76 -2.54 -16.02 -6.11
CA THR A 76 -1.24 -16.51 -6.59
C THR A 76 -1.18 -18.03 -6.52
N PRO A 77 -1.05 -18.73 -7.66
CA PRO A 77 -1.02 -20.20 -7.67
C PRO A 77 0.12 -20.81 -6.86
N ASN A 78 1.24 -20.09 -6.66
CA ASN A 78 2.52 -20.70 -6.25
C ASN A 78 3.26 -20.03 -5.08
N ALA A 79 2.78 -18.93 -4.50
CA ALA A 79 3.57 -18.17 -3.51
C ALA A 79 3.35 -18.58 -2.04
N LEU A 80 2.21 -19.20 -1.70
CA LEU A 80 1.80 -19.37 -0.30
C LEU A 80 1.46 -20.81 0.12
N THR A 81 1.54 -21.79 -0.78
CA THR A 81 1.28 -23.21 -0.48
C THR A 81 2.55 -24.07 -0.45
N GLN A 82 3.72 -23.54 -0.83
CA GLN A 82 4.97 -24.28 -0.81
C GLN A 82 6.08 -23.44 -0.15
N HIS A 83 6.17 -23.58 1.18
CA HIS A 83 7.20 -22.95 2.01
C HIS A 83 8.65 -23.37 1.69
N ASP A 84 8.85 -24.33 0.78
CA ASP A 84 10.13 -24.98 0.47
C ASP A 84 10.62 -24.80 -0.98
N LEU A 85 9.93 -24.01 -1.82
CA LEU A 85 10.45 -23.73 -3.15
C LEU A 85 11.58 -22.70 -3.09
N GLN A 86 12.74 -23.07 -3.62
CA GLN A 86 13.81 -22.11 -3.90
C GLN A 86 13.26 -20.99 -4.80
N ILE A 87 13.67 -19.75 -4.54
CA ILE A 87 13.38 -18.62 -5.42
C ILE A 87 14.14 -18.90 -6.71
N GLU A 88 13.45 -19.46 -7.70
CA GLU A 88 13.97 -19.64 -9.04
C GLU A 88 13.42 -18.52 -9.92
N ASP A 89 14.31 -17.84 -10.65
CA ASP A 89 13.91 -16.97 -11.73
C ASP A 89 13.20 -17.83 -12.78
N THR A 90 11.91 -17.57 -13.00
CA THR A 90 11.19 -18.19 -14.11
C THR A 90 11.75 -17.64 -15.43
N ASP A 91 11.64 -18.40 -16.52
CA ASP A 91 12.17 -18.03 -17.86
C ASP A 91 11.69 -16.64 -18.35
N ASP A 92 10.65 -16.07 -17.72
CA ASP A 92 10.09 -14.74 -18.00
C ASP A 92 10.67 -13.60 -17.12
N GLY A 93 11.64 -13.88 -16.25
CA GLY A 93 12.33 -12.89 -15.41
C GLY A 93 11.51 -12.34 -14.24
N VAL A 94 10.38 -12.97 -13.91
CA VAL A 94 9.48 -12.56 -12.83
C VAL A 94 9.54 -13.56 -11.68
N PRO A 95 9.75 -13.11 -10.42
CA PRO A 95 9.77 -14.01 -9.27
C PRO A 95 8.46 -14.79 -9.12
N ASN A 96 8.54 -16.05 -8.69
CA ASN A 96 7.39 -16.90 -8.38
C ASN A 96 6.45 -16.34 -7.26
N THR A 97 6.88 -15.30 -6.54
CA THR A 97 6.12 -14.56 -5.53
C THR A 97 5.35 -13.36 -6.09
N PHE A 98 5.44 -13.11 -7.40
CA PHE A 98 4.75 -12.03 -8.06
C PHE A 98 3.24 -12.22 -8.04
N VAL A 99 2.54 -11.20 -7.54
CA VAL A 99 1.08 -11.11 -7.58
C VAL A 99 0.73 -10.19 -8.74
N PRO A 100 0.17 -10.69 -9.85
CA PRO A 100 -0.26 -9.81 -10.95
C PRO A 100 -1.33 -8.82 -10.45
N ALA A 101 -1.25 -7.57 -10.93
CA ALA A 101 -2.19 -6.49 -10.62
C ALA A 101 -2.26 -6.12 -9.11
N ARG A 102 -1.17 -6.31 -8.36
CA ARG A 102 -1.10 -5.97 -6.93
C ARG A 102 -1.39 -4.48 -6.69
N ASN A 103 -0.84 -3.59 -7.52
CA ASN A 103 -1.04 -2.14 -7.35
C ASN A 103 -2.49 -1.75 -7.64
N LEU A 104 -3.12 -2.39 -8.64
CA LEU A 104 -4.55 -2.22 -8.92
C LEU A 104 -5.40 -2.58 -7.69
N LEU A 105 -5.10 -3.70 -7.02
CA LEU A 105 -5.80 -4.11 -5.81
C LEU A 105 -5.57 -3.11 -4.69
N PHE A 106 -4.32 -2.75 -4.39
CA PHE A 106 -3.99 -1.78 -3.35
C PHE A 106 -4.70 -0.44 -3.56
N LEU A 107 -4.70 0.11 -4.78
CA LEU A 107 -5.39 1.35 -5.08
C LEU A 107 -6.92 1.21 -4.97
N SER A 108 -7.48 0.04 -5.28
CA SER A 108 -8.90 -0.24 -5.09
C SER A 108 -9.29 -0.24 -3.61
N PHE A 109 -8.51 -0.90 -2.75
CA PHE A 109 -8.74 -0.89 -1.30
C PHE A 109 -8.49 0.50 -0.69
N ALA A 110 -7.46 1.21 -1.14
CA ALA A 110 -7.22 2.60 -0.74
C ALA A 110 -8.40 3.50 -1.14
N GLY A 111 -8.97 3.32 -2.33
CA GLY A 111 -10.17 4.00 -2.79
C GLY A 111 -11.39 3.75 -1.90
N ALA A 112 -11.63 2.50 -1.53
CA ALA A 112 -12.71 2.13 -0.62
C ALA A 112 -12.53 2.78 0.77
N LEU A 113 -11.31 2.76 1.32
CA LEU A 113 -11.00 3.40 2.59
C LEU A 113 -11.12 4.93 2.51
N ALA A 114 -10.55 5.55 1.48
CA ALA A 114 -10.62 6.98 1.22
C ALA A 114 -12.07 7.46 1.18
N TYR A 115 -12.95 6.71 0.50
CA TYR A 115 -14.39 6.97 0.51
C TYR A 115 -14.93 6.96 1.94
N GLN A 116 -14.67 5.93 2.75
CA GLN A 116 -15.17 5.85 4.14
C GLN A 116 -14.70 7.02 5.01
N ILE A 117 -13.43 7.41 4.90
CA ILE A 117 -12.86 8.52 5.68
C ILE A 117 -13.07 9.91 5.05
N LYS A 118 -13.78 9.95 3.91
CA LYS A 118 -14.09 11.14 3.10
C LYS A 118 -12.87 11.86 2.53
N ALA A 119 -11.76 11.16 2.32
CA ALA A 119 -10.61 11.70 1.62
C ALA A 119 -10.90 11.75 0.11
N ARG A 120 -10.69 12.91 -0.52
CA ARG A 120 -10.74 13.00 -2.00
C ARG A 120 -9.44 12.53 -2.63
N HIS A 121 -8.32 12.76 -1.96
CA HIS A 121 -7.00 12.54 -2.54
C HIS A 121 -6.38 11.23 -2.04
N ILE A 122 -5.81 10.46 -2.97
CA ILE A 122 -4.98 9.30 -2.66
C ILE A 122 -3.58 9.61 -3.18
N ILE A 123 -2.59 9.49 -2.30
CA ILE A 123 -1.18 9.71 -2.62
C ILE A 123 -0.47 8.36 -2.54
N THR A 124 0.32 8.03 -3.56
CA THR A 124 1.08 6.79 -3.65
C THR A 124 2.51 7.08 -4.11
N GLY A 125 3.46 6.28 -3.66
CA GLY A 125 4.87 6.36 -4.03
C GLY A 125 5.27 5.47 -5.20
N VAL A 126 4.31 4.83 -5.89
CA VAL A 126 4.61 4.03 -7.09
C VAL A 126 5.22 4.92 -8.18
N CYS A 127 6.29 4.44 -8.83
CA CYS A 127 7.02 5.15 -9.86
C CYS A 127 7.27 4.23 -11.07
N GLU A 128 7.09 4.75 -12.28
CA GLU A 128 7.30 4.01 -13.54
C GLU A 128 8.78 3.71 -13.81
N THR A 129 9.71 4.53 -13.31
CA THR A 129 11.15 4.39 -13.62
C THR A 129 11.81 3.22 -12.89
N ASP A 130 11.20 2.71 -11.81
CA ASP A 130 11.68 1.54 -11.06
C ASP A 130 11.20 0.22 -11.67
N PHE A 131 11.18 0.16 -13.02
CA PHE A 131 10.63 -0.94 -13.79
C PHE A 131 11.38 -2.24 -13.52
N SER A 132 10.90 -2.98 -12.52
CA SER A 132 11.26 -4.35 -12.18
C SER A 132 10.38 -5.37 -12.94
N GLY A 133 9.67 -4.93 -13.98
CA GLY A 133 8.76 -5.76 -14.78
C GLY A 133 7.29 -5.72 -14.36
N TYR A 134 6.88 -4.84 -13.43
CA TYR A 134 5.46 -4.66 -13.08
C TYR A 134 4.73 -3.90 -14.19
N PRO A 135 3.68 -4.48 -14.82
CA PRO A 135 2.92 -3.82 -15.88
C PRO A 135 1.86 -2.83 -15.37
N ASP A 136 1.69 -2.71 -14.04
CA ASP A 136 0.58 -2.02 -13.35
C ASP A 136 0.98 -0.84 -12.44
#